data_AF-A0A7J6IYC5-F1
#
_entry.id   AF-A0A7J6IYC5-F1
#
_cell.length_a   1.000
_cell.length_b   1.000
_cell.length_c   1.000
_cell.angle_alpha   90.00
_cell.angle_beta   90.00
_cell.angle_gamma   90.00
#
_symmetry.space_group_name_H-M   'P 1'
#
loop_
_entity.id
_entity.type
_entity.pdbx_description
1 polymer ?
#
loop_
_entity_poly.entity_id
_entity_poly.type
_entity_poly.pdbx_seq_one_letter_code
_entity_poly.pdbx_strand_id
1 'polypeptide(L)'
;MKFSLGVSLLATLASAVSVDIAKRDTSPLDVKLETVGNSGVKAVLTNTGDSALKLFKTGTILDTAPVEKVEVFASGNKVEFDGVRLLMATSGLTEEAFQVIGAGESVEVEFDAAELHDLSTAGEIDIVSSGAFSYAEADSTELAGTIPFSSNSVHTAVNGEEAAAVRARFLAKRTVVQSDCTGTRRTATVNAISRCRSLAVAASSAAASGPAARMTEYFKSSTTATRNTVATVFSRIASECGSTTSGVSRQYCTDVYPACSNGVIAYTLPSQSYMVNCPLFFTMTAASSTCHAQDQQTTLHEMTHLTQIRGTSDYGGYGYNFVRSLSASQNLNHADTYTLFAQSIYAGC
;
A
#
# COMPACT_ATOMS: atom_id res chain seq x y z
N MET A 1 -57.32 -20.07 32.70
CA MET A 1 -56.37 -20.85 31.88
C MET A 1 -55.02 -20.16 31.99
N LYS A 2 -54.03 -20.85 32.56
CA LYS A 2 -52.65 -20.34 32.71
C LYS A 2 -51.85 -20.83 31.50
N PHE A 3 -51.27 -19.94 30.72
CA PHE A 3 -50.25 -20.30 29.73
C PHE A 3 -48.98 -19.52 30.05
N SER A 4 -47.96 -20.29 30.42
CA SER A 4 -46.62 -19.84 30.81
C SER A 4 -45.89 -19.20 29.63
N LEU A 5 -45.32 -18.01 29.82
CA LEU A 5 -44.28 -17.48 28.95
C LEU A 5 -42.99 -18.27 29.20
N GLY A 6 -42.55 -19.04 28.21
CA GLY A 6 -41.23 -19.63 28.18
C GLY A 6 -40.18 -18.54 27.92
N VAL A 7 -39.42 -18.19 28.95
CA VAL A 7 -38.21 -17.37 28.80
C VAL A 7 -37.16 -18.24 28.12
N SER A 8 -36.86 -17.95 26.86
CA SER A 8 -35.71 -18.53 26.17
C SER A 8 -34.44 -17.85 26.69
N LEU A 9 -33.68 -18.53 27.55
CA LEU A 9 -32.30 -18.13 27.83
C LEU A 9 -31.47 -18.39 26.57
N LEU A 10 -31.16 -17.32 25.82
CA LEU A 10 -30.00 -17.34 24.93
C LEU A 10 -28.76 -17.36 25.82
N ALA A 11 -28.12 -18.51 25.92
CA ALA A 11 -26.76 -18.60 26.44
C ALA A 11 -25.83 -17.93 25.43
N THR A 12 -25.37 -16.72 25.73
CA THR A 12 -24.26 -16.08 25.02
C THR A 12 -23.01 -16.91 25.28
N LEU A 13 -22.56 -17.64 24.26
CA LEU A 13 -21.21 -18.22 24.24
C LEU A 13 -20.23 -17.05 24.22
N ALA A 14 -19.74 -16.65 25.39
CA ALA A 14 -18.57 -15.79 25.49
C ALA A 14 -17.39 -16.56 24.89
N SER A 15 -17.00 -16.21 23.66
CA SER A 15 -15.77 -16.70 23.06
C SER A 15 -14.63 -16.07 23.86
N ALA A 16 -14.02 -16.85 24.75
CA ALA A 16 -12.92 -16.39 25.57
C ALA A 16 -11.67 -16.23 24.69
N VAL A 17 -11.47 -15.02 24.16
CA VAL A 17 -10.11 -14.56 23.84
C VAL A 17 -9.34 -14.63 25.16
N SER A 18 -8.41 -15.58 25.28
CA SER A 18 -7.64 -15.78 26.51
C SER A 18 -6.66 -14.63 26.71
N VAL A 19 -7.12 -13.58 27.39
CA VAL A 19 -6.28 -12.49 27.87
C VAL A 19 -5.43 -13.04 29.03
N ASP A 20 -4.11 -12.99 28.88
CA ASP A 20 -3.16 -13.48 29.90
C ASP A 20 -3.02 -12.43 31.02
N ILE A 21 -3.96 -12.47 31.99
CA ILE A 21 -4.05 -11.53 33.11
C ILE A 21 -2.74 -11.47 33.90
N ALA A 22 -2.01 -12.58 34.01
CA ALA A 22 -0.75 -12.63 34.77
C ALA A 22 0.36 -11.77 34.15
N LYS A 23 0.39 -11.63 32.82
CA LYS A 23 1.33 -10.73 32.12
C LYS A 23 0.95 -9.26 32.26
N ARG A 24 -0.34 -8.96 32.45
CA ARG A 24 -0.83 -7.59 32.62
C ARG A 24 -0.49 -7.02 34.00
N ASP A 25 -0.59 -7.82 35.05
CA ASP A 25 -0.38 -7.35 36.43
C ASP A 25 1.10 -7.17 36.81
N THR A 26 2.04 -7.67 36.01
CA THR A 26 3.48 -7.65 36.31
C THR A 26 4.33 -6.80 35.34
N SER A 27 3.72 -6.30 34.26
CA SER A 27 4.42 -5.47 33.29
C SER A 27 4.40 -3.98 33.69
N PRO A 28 5.52 -3.24 33.54
CA PRO A 28 5.52 -1.78 33.70
C PRO A 28 4.83 -1.03 32.54
N LEU A 29 4.25 -1.75 31.57
CA LEU A 29 3.59 -1.18 30.40
C LEU A 29 2.12 -1.64 30.36
N ASP A 30 1.19 -0.74 30.70
CA ASP A 30 -0.26 -0.95 30.50
C ASP A 30 -0.64 -0.54 29.08
N VAL A 31 -1.29 -1.44 28.34
CA VAL A 31 -1.77 -1.17 26.98
C VAL A 31 -3.29 -1.26 26.99
N LYS A 32 -3.96 -0.18 26.60
CA LYS A 32 -5.41 -0.14 26.49
C LYS A 32 -5.84 0.12 25.06
N LEU A 33 -6.81 -0.65 24.59
CA LEU A 33 -7.44 -0.46 23.30
C LEU A 33 -8.82 0.17 23.48
N GLU A 34 -9.13 1.13 22.62
CA GLU A 34 -10.44 1.76 22.45
C GLU A 34 -10.82 1.72 20.97
N THR A 35 -12.10 1.53 20.66
CA THR A 35 -12.60 1.63 19.28
C THR A 35 -12.86 3.09 18.92
N VAL A 36 -12.53 3.43 17.68
CA VAL A 36 -12.71 4.76 17.10
C VAL A 36 -13.42 4.60 15.75
N GLY A 37 -14.64 5.14 15.64
CA GLY A 37 -15.44 4.99 14.43
C GLY A 37 -15.86 3.54 14.19
N ASN A 38 -15.73 3.07 12.94
CA ASN A 38 -16.18 1.73 12.53
C ASN A 38 -15.19 0.63 12.93
N SER A 39 -14.01 0.60 12.27
CA SER A 39 -12.94 -0.39 12.50
C SER A 39 -11.63 0.23 13.00
N GLY A 40 -11.66 1.52 13.33
CA GLY A 40 -10.54 2.24 13.93
C GLY A 40 -10.28 1.78 15.36
N VAL A 41 -9.01 1.76 15.73
CA VAL A 41 -8.51 1.39 17.05
C VAL A 41 -7.52 2.44 17.51
N LYS A 42 -7.73 2.94 18.72
CA LYS A 42 -6.75 3.74 19.45
C LYS A 42 -6.12 2.87 20.53
N ALA A 43 -4.79 2.76 20.50
CA ALA A 43 -4.02 2.11 21.55
C ALA A 43 -3.32 3.16 22.40
N VAL A 44 -3.53 3.10 23.71
CA VAL A 44 -2.88 3.94 24.71
C VAL A 44 -1.89 3.08 25.49
N LEU A 45 -0.60 3.35 25.31
CA LEU A 45 0.48 2.65 26.00
C LEU A 45 0.97 3.55 27.13
N THR A 46 0.82 3.11 28.38
CA THR A 46 1.17 3.88 29.58
C THR A 46 2.27 3.20 30.35
N ASN A 47 3.33 3.94 30.65
CA ASN A 47 4.38 3.46 31.54
C ASN A 47 3.91 3.59 33.00
N THR A 48 3.60 2.47 33.63
CA THR A 48 3.13 2.39 35.02
C THR A 48 4.28 2.17 36.02
N GLY A 49 5.51 2.05 35.52
CA GLY A 49 6.71 1.91 36.34
C GLY A 49 7.30 3.25 36.79
N ASP A 50 8.38 3.16 37.58
CA ASP A 50 9.02 4.32 38.22
C ASP A 50 10.17 4.94 37.39
N SER A 51 10.44 4.42 36.20
CA SER A 51 11.55 4.87 35.33
C SER A 51 11.12 4.91 33.87
N ALA A 52 11.79 5.72 33.04
CA ALA A 52 11.45 5.85 31.63
C ALA A 52 11.69 4.54 30.86
N LEU A 53 10.77 4.19 29.96
CA LEU A 53 10.90 3.04 29.07
C LEU A 53 11.33 3.51 27.68
N LYS A 54 12.41 2.92 27.15
CA LYS A 54 12.89 3.18 25.78
C LYS A 54 12.64 1.95 24.91
N LEU A 55 11.46 1.94 24.29
CA LEU A 55 10.89 0.80 23.57
C LEU A 55 11.33 0.79 22.10
N PHE A 56 11.84 -0.33 21.61
CA PHE A 56 12.11 -0.53 20.18
C PHE A 56 10.79 -0.66 19.42
N LYS A 57 10.51 0.27 18.49
CA LYS A 57 9.16 0.42 17.92
C LYS A 57 8.93 -0.34 16.62
N THR A 58 9.96 -0.64 15.84
CA THR A 58 9.78 -1.25 14.52
C THR A 58 9.32 -2.71 14.65
N GLY A 59 8.33 -3.10 13.87
CA GLY A 59 7.65 -4.40 13.95
C GLY A 59 6.58 -4.50 15.04
N THR A 60 6.25 -3.41 15.75
CA THR A 60 5.34 -3.43 16.91
C THR A 60 4.06 -2.61 16.66
N ILE A 61 3.16 -2.54 17.65
CA ILE A 61 1.98 -1.66 17.60
C ILE A 61 2.33 -0.17 17.43
N LEU A 62 3.55 0.24 17.80
CA LEU A 62 4.06 1.59 17.60
C LEU A 62 4.66 1.83 16.20
N ASP A 63 4.74 0.80 15.35
CA ASP A 63 5.27 0.95 14.00
C ASP A 63 4.28 1.65 13.07
N THR A 64 4.82 2.42 12.13
CA THR A 64 4.06 3.04 11.04
C THR A 64 3.93 2.10 9.83
N ALA A 65 4.77 1.06 9.74
CA ALA A 65 4.67 0.02 8.73
C ALA A 65 3.38 -0.83 8.89
N PRO A 66 2.93 -1.52 7.81
CA PRO A 66 1.73 -2.36 7.84
C PRO A 66 1.99 -3.73 8.48
N VAL A 67 2.45 -3.72 9.73
CA VAL A 67 2.72 -4.91 10.56
C VAL A 67 1.50 -5.27 11.43
N GLU A 68 1.51 -6.46 12.03
CA GLU A 68 0.39 -6.95 12.86
C GLU A 68 0.38 -6.21 14.20
N LYS A 69 -0.53 -5.24 14.34
CA LYS A 69 -0.68 -4.39 15.55
C LYS A 69 -1.66 -4.97 16.57
N VAL A 70 -2.68 -5.66 16.06
CA VAL A 70 -3.75 -6.30 16.81
C VAL A 70 -4.04 -7.66 16.20
N GLU A 71 -4.60 -8.54 17.01
CA GLU A 71 -5.27 -9.75 16.57
C GLU A 71 -6.77 -9.47 16.59
N VAL A 72 -7.46 -9.86 15.51
CA VAL A 72 -8.91 -9.70 15.39
C VAL A 72 -9.55 -11.08 15.34
N PHE A 73 -10.64 -11.26 16.06
CA PHE A 73 -11.41 -12.50 16.07
C PHE A 73 -12.86 -12.22 15.66
N ALA A 74 -13.41 -13.01 14.76
CA ALA A 74 -14.80 -12.95 14.33
C ALA A 74 -15.45 -14.31 14.57
N SER A 75 -16.58 -14.34 15.29
CA SER A 75 -17.24 -15.60 15.70
C SER A 75 -16.29 -16.60 16.37
N GLY A 76 -15.35 -16.10 17.19
CA GLY A 76 -14.34 -16.91 17.90
C GLY A 76 -13.17 -17.41 17.05
N ASN A 77 -13.11 -17.13 15.74
CA ASN A 77 -12.01 -17.50 14.87
C ASN A 77 -11.10 -16.30 14.60
N LYS A 78 -9.78 -16.51 14.62
CA LYS A 78 -8.82 -15.45 14.26
C LYS A 78 -9.01 -15.05 12.80
N VAL A 79 -9.19 -13.76 12.53
CA VAL A 79 -9.18 -13.19 11.19
C VAL A 79 -7.72 -13.06 10.75
N GLU A 80 -7.42 -13.64 9.59
CA GLU A 80 -6.06 -13.64 9.04
C GLU A 80 -5.48 -12.22 8.92
N PHE A 81 -4.18 -12.13 9.20
CA PHE A 81 -3.40 -10.92 9.03
C PHE A 81 -2.78 -10.91 7.63
N ASP A 82 -3.03 -9.83 6.87
CA ASP A 82 -2.60 -9.68 5.46
C ASP A 82 -1.60 -8.53 5.27
N GLY A 83 -0.76 -8.29 6.28
CA GLY A 83 0.31 -7.29 6.21
C GLY A 83 1.71 -7.91 6.14
N VAL A 84 2.74 -7.09 6.36
CA VAL A 84 4.14 -7.51 6.25
C VAL A 84 4.65 -8.09 7.57
N ARG A 85 5.44 -9.16 7.48
CA ARG A 85 6.25 -9.69 8.59
C ARG A 85 7.69 -9.28 8.37
N LEU A 86 8.25 -8.52 9.31
CA LEU A 86 9.59 -7.95 9.18
C LEU A 86 10.63 -8.86 9.83
N LEU A 87 11.80 -8.95 9.22
CA LEU A 87 13.01 -9.41 9.89
C LEU A 87 13.75 -8.18 10.40
N MET A 88 13.92 -8.10 11.71
CA MET A 88 14.45 -6.92 12.39
C MET A 88 15.96 -7.04 12.64
N ALA A 89 16.69 -5.95 12.39
CA ALA A 89 18.07 -5.83 12.88
C ALA A 89 18.06 -5.70 14.41
N THR A 90 18.98 -6.41 15.08
CA THR A 90 19.11 -6.41 16.54
C THR A 90 20.37 -5.70 17.03
N SER A 91 21.13 -5.07 16.13
CA SER A 91 22.36 -4.33 16.41
C SER A 91 22.50 -3.17 15.41
N GLY A 92 23.37 -2.21 15.72
CA GLY A 92 23.56 -1.02 14.89
C GLY A 92 22.32 -0.12 14.82
N LEU A 93 21.48 -0.17 15.86
CA LEU A 93 20.28 0.63 15.98
C LEU A 93 20.63 2.08 16.35
N THR A 94 19.84 3.02 15.84
CA THR A 94 19.94 4.44 16.17
C THR A 94 18.80 4.85 17.12
N GLU A 95 18.92 6.02 17.75
CA GLU A 95 17.89 6.58 18.64
C GLU A 95 16.49 6.64 17.99
N GLU A 96 16.44 6.86 16.69
CA GLU A 96 15.19 6.93 15.91
C GLU A 96 14.39 5.61 15.92
N ALA A 97 15.04 4.47 16.20
CA ALA A 97 14.39 3.16 16.28
C ALA A 97 13.59 2.97 17.58
N PHE A 98 13.69 3.89 18.53
CA PHE A 98 13.06 3.79 19.84
C PHE A 98 11.92 4.81 20.00
N GLN A 99 11.02 4.50 20.92
CA GLN A 99 10.02 5.38 21.51
C GLN A 99 10.29 5.44 23.02
N VAL A 100 10.55 6.64 23.54
CA VAL A 100 10.71 6.85 24.98
C VAL A 100 9.36 7.23 25.58
N ILE A 101 9.02 6.62 26.73
CA ILE A 101 7.83 6.93 27.52
C ILE A 101 8.30 7.16 28.96
N GLY A 102 8.18 8.40 29.47
CA GLY A 102 8.53 8.72 30.85
C GLY A 102 7.67 7.98 31.88
N ALA A 103 8.11 7.94 33.14
CA ALA A 103 7.34 7.32 34.22
C ALA A 103 5.99 8.03 34.38
N GLY A 104 4.89 7.27 34.35
CA GLY A 104 3.52 7.78 34.40
C GLY A 104 3.03 8.45 33.10
N GLU A 105 3.85 8.52 32.05
CA GLU A 105 3.46 9.08 30.76
C GLU A 105 2.81 8.02 29.85
N SER A 106 2.07 8.51 28.85
CA SER A 106 1.41 7.69 27.86
C SER A 106 1.77 8.13 26.44
N VAL A 107 1.79 7.17 25.51
CA VAL A 107 1.79 7.42 24.07
C VAL A 107 0.52 6.82 23.47
N GLU A 108 -0.08 7.54 22.52
CA GLU A 108 -1.27 7.10 21.80
C GLU A 108 -0.92 6.82 20.36
N VAL A 109 -1.44 5.71 19.82
CA VAL A 109 -1.39 5.39 18.39
C VAL A 109 -2.76 5.01 17.89
N GLU A 110 -3.13 5.57 16.73
CA GLU A 110 -4.37 5.22 16.04
C GLU A 110 -4.05 4.50 14.74
N PHE A 111 -4.83 3.46 14.45
CA PHE A 111 -4.78 2.69 13.21
C PHE A 111 -6.17 2.10 12.94
N ASP A 112 -6.39 1.56 11.75
CA ASP A 112 -7.65 0.92 11.42
C ASP A 112 -7.42 -0.58 11.15
N ALA A 113 -8.09 -1.43 11.94
CA ALA A 113 -7.91 -2.87 11.88
C ALA A 113 -8.30 -3.44 10.51
N ALA A 114 -9.26 -2.81 9.82
CA ALA A 114 -9.69 -3.23 8.48
C ALA A 114 -8.62 -2.97 7.40
N GLU A 115 -7.56 -2.20 7.69
CA GLU A 115 -6.42 -2.08 6.77
C GLU A 115 -5.76 -3.46 6.53
N LEU A 116 -5.56 -4.23 7.60
CA LEU A 116 -4.72 -5.45 7.58
C LEU A 116 -5.49 -6.74 7.83
N HIS A 117 -6.75 -6.66 8.26
CA HIS A 117 -7.67 -7.79 8.43
C HIS A 117 -8.89 -7.60 7.53
N ASP A 118 -9.36 -8.67 6.87
CA ASP A 118 -10.59 -8.59 6.08
C ASP A 118 -11.82 -8.67 6.99
N LEU A 119 -12.40 -7.50 7.28
CA LEU A 119 -13.58 -7.36 8.14
C LEU A 119 -14.87 -7.17 7.33
N SER A 120 -14.84 -7.40 6.02
CA SER A 120 -15.99 -7.15 5.13
C SER A 120 -17.24 -7.97 5.46
N THR A 121 -17.08 -9.11 6.12
CA THR A 121 -18.17 -9.99 6.55
C THR A 121 -18.14 -10.30 8.04
N ALA A 122 -17.33 -9.58 8.83
CA ALA A 122 -17.03 -9.99 10.20
C ALA A 122 -18.18 -9.71 11.19
N GLY A 123 -18.91 -8.59 11.01
CA GLY A 123 -19.97 -8.20 11.94
C GLY A 123 -19.41 -7.91 13.33
N GLU A 124 -19.78 -8.70 14.32
CA GLU A 124 -19.22 -8.62 15.68
C GLU A 124 -17.80 -9.19 15.72
N ILE A 125 -16.87 -8.42 16.30
CA ILE A 125 -15.47 -8.79 16.44
C ILE A 125 -14.95 -8.53 17.86
N ASP A 126 -13.91 -9.29 18.21
CA ASP A 126 -13.06 -9.05 19.36
C ASP A 126 -11.66 -8.61 18.88
N ILE A 127 -11.13 -7.54 19.47
CA ILE A 127 -9.82 -6.99 19.14
C ILE A 127 -8.94 -7.02 20.39
N VAL A 128 -7.75 -7.58 20.25
CA VAL A 128 -6.74 -7.65 21.33
C VAL A 128 -5.36 -7.36 20.76
N SER A 129 -4.44 -6.86 21.59
CA SER A 129 -3.02 -6.79 21.27
C SER A 129 -2.23 -7.41 22.40
N SER A 130 -1.34 -8.33 22.06
CA SER A 130 -0.43 -8.96 23.02
C SER A 130 0.93 -9.17 22.38
N GLY A 131 1.98 -9.15 23.18
CA GLY A 131 3.33 -9.29 22.67
C GLY A 131 4.38 -8.87 23.67
N ALA A 132 5.55 -8.50 23.16
CA ALA A 132 6.62 -7.90 23.94
C ALA A 132 7.37 -6.87 23.11
N PHE A 133 7.77 -5.78 23.75
CA PHE A 133 8.71 -4.83 23.18
C PHE A 133 10.13 -5.23 23.57
N SER A 134 11.08 -5.20 22.63
CA SER A 134 12.48 -5.08 23.04
C SER A 134 12.72 -3.67 23.58
N TYR A 135 13.60 -3.51 24.56
CA TYR A 135 13.95 -2.19 25.10
C TYR A 135 15.47 -1.99 25.16
N ALA A 136 15.90 -0.74 25.21
CA ALA A 136 17.27 -0.34 25.48
C ALA A 136 17.34 0.47 26.78
N GLU A 137 18.51 0.52 27.41
CA GLU A 137 18.76 1.44 28.52
C GLU A 137 18.76 2.90 28.03
N ALA A 138 18.49 3.86 28.91
CA ALA A 138 18.27 5.27 28.55
C ALA A 138 19.39 5.85 27.64
N ASP A 139 20.65 5.60 28.00
CA ASP A 139 21.85 6.11 27.31
C ASP A 139 22.44 5.12 26.30
N SER A 140 21.65 4.15 25.81
CA SER A 140 22.09 3.10 24.88
C SER A 140 21.11 2.88 23.73
N THR A 141 21.62 2.37 22.61
CA THR A 141 20.80 1.83 21.50
C THR A 141 20.91 0.30 21.37
N GLU A 142 21.65 -0.35 22.27
CA GLU A 142 21.72 -1.81 22.35
C GLU A 142 20.49 -2.35 23.08
N LEU A 143 19.91 -3.43 22.53
CA LEU A 143 18.75 -4.08 23.13
C LEU A 143 19.16 -4.82 24.41
N ALA A 144 18.56 -4.44 25.54
CA ALA A 144 18.87 -4.94 26.87
C ALA A 144 17.95 -6.08 27.33
N GLY A 145 16.72 -6.14 26.81
CA GLY A 145 15.75 -7.16 27.18
C GLY A 145 14.38 -6.92 26.55
N THR A 146 13.34 -7.53 27.13
CA THR A 146 11.96 -7.42 26.63
C THR A 146 10.97 -7.07 27.72
N ILE A 147 9.96 -6.27 27.37
CA ILE A 147 8.83 -5.90 28.22
C ILE A 147 7.57 -6.53 27.62
N PRO A 148 7.00 -7.59 28.23
CA PRO A 148 5.76 -8.18 27.74
C PRO A 148 4.58 -7.25 27.98
N PHE A 149 3.52 -7.37 27.18
CA PHE A 149 2.26 -6.69 27.43
C PHE A 149 1.09 -7.54 26.94
N SER A 150 -0.08 -7.27 27.51
CA SER A 150 -1.38 -7.71 26.99
C SER A 150 -2.37 -6.59 27.20
N SER A 151 -3.16 -6.28 26.17
CA SER A 151 -4.24 -5.30 26.28
C SER A 151 -5.49 -5.90 26.92
N ASN A 152 -6.49 -5.04 27.17
CA ASN A 152 -7.88 -5.49 27.25
C ASN A 152 -8.35 -6.07 25.90
N SER A 153 -9.39 -6.91 25.96
CA SER A 153 -10.16 -7.28 24.76
C SER A 153 -11.24 -6.22 24.54
N VAL A 154 -11.39 -5.75 23.31
CA VAL A 154 -12.46 -4.83 22.91
C VAL A 154 -13.45 -5.60 22.04
N HIS A 155 -14.70 -5.64 22.48
CA HIS A 155 -15.80 -6.23 21.73
C HIS A 155 -16.56 -5.13 20.99
N THR A 156 -16.77 -5.27 19.67
CA THR A 156 -17.45 -4.24 18.88
C THR A 156 -18.09 -4.79 17.60
N ALA A 157 -19.05 -4.05 17.06
CA ALA A 157 -19.73 -4.34 15.81
C ALA A 157 -19.12 -3.50 14.67
N VAL A 158 -18.74 -4.16 13.58
CA VAL A 158 -18.18 -3.51 12.39
C VAL A 158 -19.18 -3.56 11.24
N ASN A 159 -19.45 -2.40 10.63
CA ASN A 159 -20.09 -2.33 9.34
C ASN A 159 -19.12 -2.85 8.27
N GLY A 160 -19.44 -4.02 7.72
CA GLY A 160 -18.61 -4.71 6.73
C GLY A 160 -18.40 -3.93 5.44
N GLU A 161 -19.37 -3.12 4.98
CA GLU A 161 -19.21 -2.31 3.77
C GLU A 161 -18.21 -1.17 3.98
N GLU A 162 -18.29 -0.50 5.14
CA GLU A 162 -17.35 0.55 5.52
C GLU A 162 -15.94 0.00 5.75
N ALA A 163 -15.83 -1.16 6.40
CA ALA A 163 -14.56 -1.85 6.60
C ALA A 163 -13.96 -2.34 5.27
N ALA A 164 -14.77 -2.88 4.37
CA ALA A 164 -14.35 -3.20 3.00
C ALA A 164 -13.86 -1.95 2.27
N ALA A 165 -14.50 -0.78 2.48
CA ALA A 165 -14.04 0.48 1.91
C ALA A 165 -12.71 0.96 2.53
N VAL A 166 -12.49 0.80 3.84
CA VAL A 166 -11.18 1.04 4.47
C VAL A 166 -10.12 0.14 3.85
N ARG A 167 -10.38 -1.17 3.81
CA ARG A 167 -9.46 -2.17 3.24
C ARG A 167 -9.16 -1.89 1.78
N ALA A 168 -10.18 -1.55 1.00
CA ALA A 168 -10.02 -1.14 -0.40
C ALA A 168 -9.19 0.15 -0.51
N ARG A 169 -9.37 1.15 0.36
CA ARG A 169 -8.53 2.36 0.41
C ARG A 169 -7.08 2.03 0.80
N PHE A 170 -6.88 1.09 1.73
CA PHE A 170 -5.57 0.64 2.16
C PHE A 170 -4.81 -0.13 1.07
N LEU A 171 -5.47 -1.11 0.45
CA LEU A 171 -4.96 -1.86 -0.69
C LEU A 171 -4.83 -0.99 -1.95
N ALA A 172 -5.52 0.16 -2.01
CA ALA A 172 -5.38 1.18 -3.04
C ALA A 172 -4.34 2.28 -2.69
N LYS A 173 -3.38 2.06 -1.79
CA LYS A 173 -2.28 3.01 -1.57
C LYS A 173 -1.28 2.91 -2.76
N ARG A 174 -1.09 4.00 -3.54
CA ARG A 174 -0.54 4.16 -4.93
C ARG A 174 0.16 5.56 -5.21
N THR A 175 1.28 5.67 -5.98
CA THR A 175 2.28 6.79 -6.25
C THR A 175 2.35 8.06 -5.37
N VAL A 176 3.52 8.40 -4.78
CA VAL A 176 3.78 9.61 -3.94
C VAL A 176 4.53 10.70 -4.72
N VAL A 177 3.87 11.80 -5.07
CA VAL A 177 4.50 12.99 -5.66
C VAL A 177 5.30 13.74 -4.59
N GLN A 178 6.58 13.93 -4.86
CA GLN A 178 7.56 14.44 -3.89
C GLN A 178 7.52 15.98 -3.77
N SER A 179 8.16 16.53 -2.73
CA SER A 179 8.09 17.95 -2.38
C SER A 179 8.85 18.87 -3.35
N ASP A 180 9.78 18.33 -4.15
CA ASP A 180 10.50 19.03 -5.22
C ASP A 180 9.59 19.37 -6.41
N CYS A 181 8.47 18.66 -6.55
CA CYS A 181 7.38 19.02 -7.45
C CYS A 181 6.63 20.24 -6.93
N THR A 182 6.99 21.42 -7.43
CA THR A 182 6.38 22.71 -7.09
C THR A 182 5.79 23.44 -8.32
N GLY A 183 4.92 24.43 -8.08
CA GLY A 183 4.37 25.31 -9.12
C GLY A 183 3.75 24.55 -10.31
N THR A 184 4.07 25.00 -11.52
CA THR A 184 3.55 24.39 -12.77
C THR A 184 4.03 22.96 -12.98
N ARG A 185 5.22 22.58 -12.48
CA ARG A 185 5.74 21.21 -12.57
C ARG A 185 4.92 20.24 -11.72
N ARG A 186 4.49 20.68 -10.52
CA ARG A 186 3.56 19.91 -9.69
C ARG A 186 2.24 19.68 -10.41
N THR A 187 1.66 20.74 -10.98
CA THR A 187 0.39 20.66 -11.71
C THR A 187 0.49 19.72 -12.90
N ALA A 188 1.53 19.83 -13.73
CA ALA A 188 1.76 18.93 -14.86
C ALA A 188 1.88 17.47 -14.42
N THR A 189 2.65 17.19 -13.37
CA THR A 189 2.86 15.83 -12.85
C THR A 189 1.58 15.21 -12.29
N VAL A 190 0.83 15.94 -11.46
CA VAL A 190 -0.45 15.47 -10.91
C VAL A 190 -1.47 15.20 -12.03
N ASN A 191 -1.54 16.09 -13.02
CA ASN A 191 -2.42 15.91 -14.17
C ASN A 191 -2.02 14.70 -15.03
N ALA A 192 -0.72 14.48 -15.25
CA ALA A 192 -0.22 13.34 -16.00
C ALA A 192 -0.51 12.01 -15.29
N ILE A 193 -0.33 11.95 -13.96
CA ILE A 193 -0.71 10.77 -13.15
C ILE A 193 -2.23 10.52 -13.24
N SER A 194 -3.05 11.56 -13.13
CA SER A 194 -4.50 11.44 -13.29
C SER A 194 -4.90 10.90 -14.67
N ARG A 195 -4.26 11.40 -15.74
CA ARG A 195 -4.47 10.90 -17.12
C ARG A 195 -3.99 9.47 -17.28
N CYS A 196 -2.83 9.12 -16.73
CA CYS A 196 -2.31 7.76 -16.70
C CYS A 196 -3.35 6.79 -16.15
N ARG A 197 -4.03 7.14 -15.05
CA ARG A 197 -5.11 6.30 -14.48
C ARG A 197 -6.23 6.08 -15.49
N SER A 198 -6.81 7.16 -16.03
CA SER A 198 -7.92 7.07 -16.99
C SER A 198 -7.53 6.25 -18.22
N LEU A 199 -6.32 6.48 -18.73
CA LEU A 199 -5.78 5.79 -19.90
C LEU A 199 -5.56 4.30 -19.61
N ALA A 200 -4.99 3.95 -18.46
CA ALA A 200 -4.76 2.57 -18.05
C ALA A 200 -6.08 1.80 -17.81
N VAL A 201 -7.12 2.44 -17.26
CA VAL A 201 -8.46 1.82 -17.15
C VAL A 201 -9.02 1.48 -18.53
N ALA A 202 -8.97 2.43 -19.46
CA ALA A 202 -9.43 2.21 -20.84
C ALA A 202 -8.63 1.10 -21.53
N ALA A 203 -7.30 1.12 -21.37
CA ALA A 203 -6.40 0.11 -21.92
C ALA A 203 -6.60 -1.28 -21.32
N SER A 204 -6.86 -1.38 -20.02
CA SER A 204 -7.19 -2.64 -19.36
C SER A 204 -8.46 -3.27 -19.97
N SER A 205 -9.51 -2.48 -20.14
CA SER A 205 -10.77 -2.93 -20.77
C SER A 205 -10.55 -3.33 -22.23
N ALA A 206 -9.84 -2.51 -23.01
CA ALA A 206 -9.56 -2.82 -24.41
C ALA A 206 -8.67 -4.07 -24.58
N ALA A 207 -7.73 -4.31 -23.67
CA ALA A 207 -6.92 -5.53 -23.68
C ALA A 207 -7.79 -6.77 -23.40
N ALA A 208 -8.70 -6.69 -22.43
CA ALA A 208 -9.57 -7.79 -22.05
C ALA A 208 -10.58 -8.16 -23.15
N SER A 209 -11.27 -7.16 -23.73
CA SER A 209 -12.44 -7.40 -24.61
C SER A 209 -12.41 -6.67 -25.95
N GLY A 210 -11.40 -5.83 -26.20
CA GLY A 210 -11.29 -5.06 -27.44
C GLY A 210 -10.85 -5.89 -28.66
N PRO A 211 -10.76 -5.26 -29.85
CA PRO A 211 -10.46 -5.94 -31.11
C PRO A 211 -9.18 -6.77 -31.08
N ALA A 212 -9.24 -8.01 -31.56
CA ALA A 212 -8.08 -8.90 -31.64
C ALA A 212 -6.95 -8.31 -32.49
N ALA A 213 -7.28 -7.57 -33.56
CA ALA A 213 -6.30 -6.93 -34.42
C ALA A 213 -5.34 -6.01 -33.65
N ARG A 214 -5.87 -5.17 -32.74
CA ARG A 214 -5.06 -4.25 -31.93
C ARG A 214 -4.17 -4.99 -30.94
N MET A 215 -4.67 -6.05 -30.30
CA MET A 215 -3.83 -6.91 -29.45
C MET A 215 -2.69 -7.55 -30.24
N THR A 216 -2.99 -8.07 -31.44
CA THR A 216 -1.98 -8.66 -32.33
C THR A 216 -0.99 -7.62 -32.85
N GLU A 217 -1.42 -6.38 -33.10
CA GLU A 217 -0.54 -5.32 -33.56
C GLU A 217 0.57 -5.00 -32.53
N TYR A 218 0.20 -4.77 -31.27
CA TYR A 218 1.13 -4.37 -30.23
C TYR A 218 1.81 -5.56 -29.55
N PHE A 219 1.06 -6.61 -29.20
CA PHE A 219 1.54 -7.75 -28.43
C PHE A 219 1.77 -9.03 -29.25
N LYS A 220 1.53 -8.99 -30.56
CA LYS A 220 1.72 -10.12 -31.51
C LYS A 220 0.86 -11.35 -31.20
N SER A 221 -0.10 -11.21 -30.30
CA SER A 221 -1.01 -12.26 -29.86
C SER A 221 -2.28 -11.63 -29.27
N SER A 222 -3.41 -12.28 -29.53
CA SER A 222 -4.70 -11.92 -28.93
C SER A 222 -5.32 -13.08 -28.16
N THR A 223 -4.51 -14.07 -27.76
CA THR A 223 -4.99 -15.20 -26.95
C THR A 223 -5.48 -14.73 -25.59
N THR A 224 -6.38 -15.49 -24.96
CA THR A 224 -6.89 -15.19 -23.62
C THR A 224 -5.77 -14.99 -22.60
N ALA A 225 -4.70 -15.79 -22.67
CA ALA A 225 -3.54 -15.65 -21.78
C ALA A 225 -2.80 -14.31 -21.99
N THR A 226 -2.55 -13.92 -23.24
CA THR A 226 -1.93 -12.62 -23.55
C THR A 226 -2.83 -11.47 -23.10
N ARG A 227 -4.14 -11.53 -23.39
CA ARG A 227 -5.11 -10.50 -22.98
C ARG A 227 -5.16 -10.34 -21.46
N ASN A 228 -5.25 -11.44 -20.72
CA ASN A 228 -5.25 -11.43 -19.26
C ASN A 228 -3.96 -10.81 -18.73
N THR A 229 -2.80 -11.19 -19.29
CA THR A 229 -1.51 -10.63 -18.89
C THR A 229 -1.48 -9.11 -19.07
N VAL A 230 -1.89 -8.62 -20.24
CA VAL A 230 -1.87 -7.19 -20.57
C VAL A 230 -2.88 -6.41 -19.73
N ALA A 231 -4.11 -6.93 -19.60
CA ALA A 231 -5.14 -6.32 -18.76
C ALA A 231 -4.71 -6.25 -17.29
N THR A 232 -4.07 -7.30 -16.76
CA THR A 232 -3.53 -7.27 -15.38
C THR A 232 -2.47 -6.19 -15.21
N VAL A 233 -1.55 -6.03 -16.17
CA VAL A 233 -0.54 -4.96 -16.10
C VAL A 233 -1.20 -3.58 -16.11
N PHE A 234 -2.15 -3.32 -17.01
CA PHE A 234 -2.89 -2.05 -17.01
C PHE A 234 -3.72 -1.83 -15.75
N SER A 235 -4.32 -2.88 -15.19
CA SER A 235 -5.01 -2.79 -13.90
C SER A 235 -4.06 -2.38 -12.77
N ARG A 236 -2.83 -2.93 -12.76
CA ARG A 236 -1.76 -2.55 -11.83
C ARG A 236 -1.25 -1.12 -12.02
N ILE A 237 -1.25 -0.60 -13.25
CA ILE A 237 -0.94 0.81 -13.55
C ILE A 237 -2.10 1.71 -13.13
N ALA A 238 -3.35 1.33 -13.42
CA ALA A 238 -4.55 2.10 -13.08
C ALA A 238 -4.77 2.23 -11.57
N SER A 239 -4.67 1.10 -10.85
CA SER A 239 -3.47 0.87 -10.05
C SER A 239 -2.71 2.07 -9.47
N GLU A 240 -1.41 2.00 -9.62
CA GLU A 240 -0.43 2.98 -9.16
C GLU A 240 -0.69 4.46 -9.51
N CYS A 241 -1.38 4.76 -10.62
CA CYS A 241 -1.78 6.11 -11.01
C CYS A 241 -3.04 6.63 -10.26
N GLY A 242 -3.61 5.83 -9.35
CA GLY A 242 -4.83 6.13 -8.61
C GLY A 242 -4.71 7.25 -7.58
N SER A 243 -3.49 7.62 -7.20
CA SER A 243 -3.17 8.59 -6.16
C SER A 243 -1.87 9.33 -6.50
N THR A 244 -1.67 10.48 -5.87
CA THR A 244 -0.45 11.31 -5.99
C THR A 244 0.24 11.51 -4.64
N THR A 245 -0.21 10.81 -3.59
CA THR A 245 0.26 11.00 -2.22
C THR A 245 0.46 9.69 -1.45
N SER A 246 0.45 8.51 -2.09
CA SER A 246 0.62 7.20 -1.40
C SER A 246 1.34 6.17 -2.27
N GLY A 247 1.42 4.87 -1.96
CA GLY A 247 1.83 3.84 -2.94
C GLY A 247 3.25 3.36 -3.03
N VAL A 248 3.48 2.52 -4.05
CA VAL A 248 4.73 1.75 -4.15
C VAL A 248 5.85 2.55 -4.77
N SER A 249 5.54 3.62 -5.52
CA SER A 249 6.54 4.46 -6.16
C SER A 249 6.53 5.91 -5.70
N ARG A 250 7.69 6.55 -5.73
CA ARG A 250 7.85 8.01 -5.55
C ARG A 250 7.99 8.68 -6.91
N GLN A 251 7.38 9.84 -7.10
CA GLN A 251 7.49 10.65 -8.33
C GLN A 251 8.18 11.97 -8.04
N TYR A 252 9.35 12.19 -8.65
CA TYR A 252 10.13 13.43 -8.55
C TYR A 252 9.98 14.31 -9.80
N CYS A 253 10.21 15.61 -9.63
CA CYS A 253 10.23 16.63 -10.69
C CYS A 253 11.61 17.25 -10.92
N THR A 254 12.59 16.80 -10.15
CA THR A 254 14.01 17.14 -10.23
C THR A 254 14.82 15.86 -10.37
N ASP A 255 15.97 15.99 -11.03
CA ASP A 255 16.85 14.86 -11.32
C ASP A 255 17.62 14.44 -10.06
N VAL A 256 17.07 13.46 -9.34
CA VAL A 256 17.63 12.96 -8.08
C VAL A 256 18.68 11.86 -8.28
N TYR A 257 18.89 11.40 -9.52
CA TYR A 257 19.87 10.37 -9.87
C TYR A 257 20.46 10.69 -11.24
N PRO A 258 21.35 11.68 -11.32
CA PRO A 258 21.69 12.52 -12.48
C PRO A 258 21.66 11.82 -13.85
N ALA A 259 20.47 11.54 -14.36
CA ALA A 259 20.21 10.73 -15.55
C ALA A 259 19.38 11.50 -16.59
N CYS A 260 18.82 12.65 -16.21
CA CYS A 260 18.19 13.54 -17.16
C CYS A 260 19.26 14.19 -18.03
N SER A 261 19.13 13.99 -19.33
CA SER A 261 19.95 14.62 -20.36
C SER A 261 19.09 15.05 -21.54
N ASN A 262 19.68 15.68 -22.54
CA ASN A 262 18.93 16.14 -23.71
C ASN A 262 18.25 14.94 -24.42
N GLY A 263 16.94 15.05 -24.65
CA GLY A 263 16.14 14.00 -25.26
C GLY A 263 15.52 12.99 -24.29
N VAL A 264 15.87 13.01 -23.00
CA VAL A 264 15.26 12.13 -21.99
C VAL A 264 13.98 12.76 -21.46
N ILE A 265 12.85 12.05 -21.58
CA ILE A 265 11.53 12.53 -21.12
C ILE A 265 11.37 12.27 -19.62
N ALA A 266 11.64 11.04 -19.18
CA ALA A 266 11.56 10.60 -17.80
C ALA A 266 12.44 9.36 -17.61
N TYR A 267 12.59 8.90 -16.37
CA TYR A 267 13.19 7.60 -16.07
C TYR A 267 12.61 6.98 -14.79
N THR A 268 12.67 5.65 -14.70
CA THR A 268 12.39 4.86 -13.49
C THR A 268 13.68 4.25 -12.95
N LEU A 269 13.86 4.25 -11.62
CA LEU A 269 14.81 3.37 -10.93
C LEU A 269 14.05 2.23 -10.23
N PRO A 270 13.90 1.05 -10.86
CA PRO A 270 13.02 -0.01 -10.34
C PRO A 270 13.48 -0.55 -8.98
N SER A 271 14.79 -0.56 -8.71
CA SER A 271 15.36 -1.07 -7.45
C SER A 271 15.03 -0.20 -6.23
N GLN A 272 14.66 1.06 -6.45
CA GLN A 272 14.32 2.01 -5.38
C GLN A 272 12.89 2.54 -5.48
N SER A 273 12.11 1.96 -6.40
CA SER A 273 10.71 2.28 -6.64
C SER A 273 10.47 3.79 -6.73
N TYR A 274 11.16 4.46 -7.65
CA TYR A 274 10.84 5.85 -7.96
C TYR A 274 11.01 6.15 -9.44
N MET A 275 10.34 7.21 -9.84
CA MET A 275 10.29 7.75 -11.19
C MET A 275 10.62 9.24 -11.14
N VAL A 276 11.17 9.76 -12.23
CA VAL A 276 11.56 11.16 -12.36
C VAL A 276 11.11 11.70 -13.69
N ASN A 277 10.42 12.84 -13.66
CA ASN A 277 10.12 13.61 -14.86
C ASN A 277 11.32 14.51 -15.17
N CYS A 278 11.96 14.32 -16.32
CA CYS A 278 13.07 15.15 -16.78
C CYS A 278 12.56 16.50 -17.34
N PRO A 279 13.44 17.51 -17.54
CA PRO A 279 13.03 18.83 -18.00
C PRO A 279 12.17 18.82 -19.28
N LEU A 280 12.44 17.89 -20.21
CA LEU A 280 11.69 17.74 -21.46
C LEU A 280 10.20 17.46 -21.22
N PHE A 281 9.86 16.58 -20.26
CA PHE A 281 8.47 16.23 -19.92
C PHE A 281 7.59 17.47 -19.67
N PHE A 282 8.13 18.46 -18.97
CA PHE A 282 7.39 19.67 -18.60
C PHE A 282 7.13 20.62 -19.78
N THR A 283 7.78 20.40 -20.92
CA THR A 283 7.57 21.18 -22.16
C THR A 283 6.70 20.47 -23.19
N MET A 284 6.40 19.18 -22.96
CA MET A 284 5.58 18.37 -23.85
C MET A 284 4.10 18.73 -23.73
N THR A 285 3.33 18.38 -24.75
CA THR A 285 1.87 18.47 -24.71
C THR A 285 1.33 17.51 -23.64
N ALA A 286 0.22 17.90 -22.99
CA ALA A 286 -0.35 17.10 -21.91
C ALA A 286 -0.97 15.78 -22.41
N ALA A 287 -1.56 15.81 -23.61
CA ALA A 287 -2.12 14.65 -24.30
C ALA A 287 -2.22 14.95 -25.80
N SER A 288 -1.90 13.97 -26.64
CA SER A 288 -1.94 14.07 -28.10
C SER A 288 -2.90 13.05 -28.70
N SER A 289 -3.80 13.51 -29.57
CA SER A 289 -4.66 12.66 -30.40
C SER A 289 -3.99 12.21 -31.70
N THR A 290 -2.73 12.59 -31.95
CA THR A 290 -1.96 12.09 -33.09
C THR A 290 -1.44 10.69 -32.76
N CYS A 291 -1.71 9.71 -33.62
CA CYS A 291 -1.28 8.33 -33.42
C CYS A 291 0.22 8.22 -33.15
N HIS A 292 0.54 7.49 -32.09
CA HIS A 292 1.90 7.16 -31.65
C HIS A 292 2.77 8.37 -31.25
N ALA A 293 2.15 9.55 -31.06
CA ALA A 293 2.86 10.71 -30.52
C ALA A 293 3.24 10.50 -29.05
N GLN A 294 4.39 11.05 -28.66
CA GLN A 294 4.79 11.16 -27.26
C GLN A 294 4.20 12.43 -26.65
N ASP A 295 3.77 12.33 -25.40
CA ASP A 295 3.16 13.41 -24.63
C ASP A 295 3.39 13.12 -23.12
N GLN A 296 2.80 13.91 -22.23
CA GLN A 296 2.93 13.65 -20.79
C GLN A 296 2.25 12.33 -20.34
N GLN A 297 1.45 11.67 -21.18
CA GLN A 297 0.89 10.35 -20.89
C GLN A 297 1.97 9.24 -20.94
N THR A 298 3.19 9.56 -21.37
CA THR A 298 4.40 8.73 -21.18
C THR A 298 4.67 8.40 -19.71
N THR A 299 4.05 9.05 -18.72
CA THR A 299 4.03 8.53 -17.33
C THR A 299 3.63 7.05 -17.26
N LEU A 300 2.76 6.56 -18.16
CA LEU A 300 2.41 5.15 -18.23
C LEU A 300 3.60 4.23 -18.54
N HIS A 301 4.54 4.70 -19.38
CA HIS A 301 5.77 3.99 -19.72
C HIS A 301 6.57 3.71 -18.46
N GLU A 302 6.88 4.75 -17.70
CA GLU A 302 7.69 4.68 -16.48
C GLU A 302 7.05 3.76 -15.41
N MET A 303 5.72 3.79 -15.29
CA MET A 303 4.98 2.91 -14.39
C MET A 303 5.21 1.43 -14.71
N THR A 304 5.40 1.07 -15.98
CA THR A 304 5.59 -0.33 -16.37
C THR A 304 6.95 -0.88 -15.91
N HIS A 305 7.97 -0.02 -15.76
CA HIS A 305 9.29 -0.39 -15.27
C HIS A 305 9.33 -0.74 -13.79
N LEU A 306 8.38 -0.25 -13.00
CA LEU A 306 8.27 -0.63 -11.58
C LEU A 306 8.10 -2.15 -11.45
N THR A 307 8.91 -2.77 -10.60
CA THR A 307 8.91 -4.23 -10.40
C THR A 307 7.58 -4.75 -9.85
N GLN A 308 6.91 -3.91 -9.05
CA GLN A 308 5.59 -4.15 -8.48
C GLN A 308 4.48 -4.18 -9.55
N ILE A 309 4.73 -3.55 -10.71
CA ILE A 309 3.79 -3.47 -11.81
C ILE A 309 4.07 -4.60 -12.80
N ARG A 310 5.22 -4.52 -13.47
CA ARG A 310 5.65 -5.51 -14.46
C ARG A 310 7.16 -5.71 -14.51
N GLY A 311 7.95 -4.65 -14.30
CA GLY A 311 9.40 -4.71 -14.46
C GLY A 311 9.80 -4.83 -15.94
N THR A 312 9.15 -4.08 -16.83
CA THR A 312 9.48 -4.04 -18.26
C THR A 312 10.90 -3.53 -18.51
N SER A 313 11.43 -3.86 -19.69
CA SER A 313 12.70 -3.37 -20.24
C SER A 313 12.46 -2.52 -21.48
N ASP A 314 13.39 -1.64 -21.84
CA ASP A 314 13.36 -0.90 -23.10
C ASP A 314 14.09 -1.58 -24.24
N TYR A 315 14.91 -2.59 -23.94
CA TYR A 315 15.79 -3.25 -24.94
C TYR A 315 16.63 -2.27 -25.80
N GLY A 316 16.83 -1.03 -25.34
CA GLY A 316 17.58 0.00 -26.04
C GLY A 316 16.87 0.61 -27.27
N GLY A 317 15.54 0.52 -27.38
CA GLY A 317 14.82 1.13 -28.49
C GLY A 317 13.42 1.60 -28.12
N TYR A 318 12.89 2.52 -28.94
CA TYR A 318 11.66 3.26 -28.63
C TYR A 318 10.82 3.53 -29.88
N GLY A 319 9.54 3.79 -29.68
CA GLY A 319 8.59 4.16 -30.72
C GLY A 319 7.99 2.97 -31.48
N TYR A 320 6.97 3.29 -32.29
CA TYR A 320 6.11 2.30 -32.93
C TYR A 320 6.84 1.32 -33.85
N ASN A 321 7.83 1.80 -34.61
CA ASN A 321 8.62 0.93 -35.49
C ASN A 321 9.46 -0.08 -34.68
N PHE A 322 9.98 0.31 -33.52
CA PHE A 322 10.73 -0.60 -32.65
C PHE A 322 9.80 -1.66 -32.05
N VAL A 323 8.65 -1.26 -31.50
CA VAL A 323 7.60 -2.18 -31.01
C VAL A 323 7.16 -3.18 -32.08
N ARG A 324 7.08 -2.76 -33.35
CA ARG A 324 6.77 -3.65 -34.46
C ARG A 324 7.84 -4.70 -34.75
N SER A 325 9.11 -4.38 -34.49
CA SER A 325 10.24 -5.29 -34.71
C SER A 325 10.40 -6.36 -33.62
N LEU A 326 9.86 -6.11 -32.42
CA LEU A 326 9.99 -7.01 -31.27
C LEU A 326 9.13 -8.28 -31.43
N SER A 327 9.62 -9.39 -30.86
CA SER A 327 8.85 -10.63 -30.73
C SER A 327 7.68 -10.48 -29.75
N ALA A 328 6.78 -11.47 -29.70
CA ALA A 328 5.64 -11.46 -28.78
C ALA A 328 6.06 -11.40 -27.31
N SER A 329 7.07 -12.17 -26.93
CA SER A 329 7.58 -12.21 -25.54
C SER A 329 8.29 -10.92 -25.16
N GLN A 330 9.05 -10.32 -26.07
CA GLN A 330 9.67 -9.02 -25.86
C GLN A 330 8.63 -7.93 -25.70
N ASN A 331 7.60 -7.90 -26.55
CA ASN A 331 6.50 -6.92 -26.46
C ASN A 331 5.71 -7.01 -25.15
N LEU A 332 5.52 -8.22 -24.62
CA LEU A 332 4.94 -8.42 -23.28
C LEU A 332 5.84 -7.94 -22.14
N ASN A 333 7.09 -7.59 -22.41
CA ASN A 333 8.05 -7.08 -21.43
C ASN A 333 8.63 -5.73 -21.84
N HIS A 334 8.00 -4.99 -22.76
CA HIS A 334 8.53 -3.73 -23.28
C HIS A 334 7.62 -2.55 -22.93
N ALA A 335 8.18 -1.49 -22.33
CA ALA A 335 7.42 -0.38 -21.76
C ALA A 335 6.62 0.40 -22.82
N ASP A 336 7.27 0.69 -23.95
CA ASP A 336 6.65 1.43 -25.05
C ASP A 336 5.54 0.64 -25.75
N THR A 337 5.53 -0.69 -25.65
CA THR A 337 4.44 -1.50 -26.17
C THR A 337 3.14 -1.24 -25.41
N TYR A 338 3.20 -1.15 -24.08
CA TYR A 338 2.06 -0.79 -23.25
C TYR A 338 1.63 0.66 -23.49
N THR A 339 2.59 1.59 -23.55
CA THR A 339 2.33 3.02 -23.77
C THR A 339 1.65 3.27 -25.11
N LEU A 340 2.16 2.68 -26.19
CA LEU A 340 1.59 2.87 -27.52
C LEU A 340 0.26 2.15 -27.71
N PHE A 341 0.06 0.98 -27.09
CA PHE A 341 -1.26 0.33 -27.08
C PHE A 341 -2.32 1.22 -26.39
N ALA A 342 -1.95 1.82 -25.25
CA ALA A 342 -2.85 2.69 -24.52
C ALA A 342 -3.11 4.00 -25.30
N GLN A 343 -2.06 4.59 -25.87
CA GLN A 343 -2.15 5.79 -26.69
C GLN A 343 -3.04 5.59 -27.93
N SER A 344 -2.97 4.42 -28.56
CA SER A 344 -3.82 4.09 -29.71
C SER A 344 -5.31 4.21 -29.34
N ILE A 345 -5.69 3.70 -28.16
CA ILE A 345 -7.07 3.79 -27.65
C ILE A 345 -7.49 5.24 -27.45
N TYR A 346 -6.61 6.08 -26.91
CA TYR A 346 -6.88 7.50 -26.72
C TYR A 346 -7.02 8.25 -28.06
N ALA A 347 -6.14 7.97 -29.03
CA ALA A 347 -6.10 8.63 -30.32
C ALA A 347 -7.11 8.08 -31.34
N GLY A 348 -7.72 6.92 -31.08
CA GLY A 348 -8.66 6.30 -32.01
C GLY A 348 -8.01 5.60 -33.19
N CYS A 349 -6.78 5.12 -33.02
CA CYS A 349 -6.11 4.16 -33.90
C CYS A 349 -5.92 2.81 -33.17
#